data_AF-A0A126RAW9-F1
#
_entry.id   AF-A0A126RAW9-F1
#
_cell.length_a   1.000
_cell.length_b   1.000
_cell.length_c   1.000
_cell.angle_alpha   90.00
_cell.angle_beta   90.00
_cell.angle_gamma   90.00
#
_symmetry.space_group_name_H-M   'P 1'
#
loop_
_entity.id
_entity.type
_entity.pdbx_description
1 polymer ?
#
loop_
_entity_poly.entity_id
_entity_poly.type
_entity_poly.pdbx_seq_one_letter_code
_entity_poly.pdbx_strand_id
1 'polypeptide(L)'
;MTEEMKKPWVTHWGADPYSWNIHEPEDDDDSDGSYMPGRELVRGAVARWAMAQPAGASLAADVISTVFNLPIHLAEDAIGGVASDLDDAVQVWTGLQDRGGRDCTVGEVAAAFLLKPEEIVAAVEGHYWMYLTGDRADVAGMLIGHEGE
;
A
#
# COMPACT_ATOMS: atom_id res chain seq x y z
N MET A 1 -2.34 24.93 -13.52
CA MET A 1 -2.49 23.50 -13.80
C MET A 1 -3.32 22.93 -12.66
N THR A 2 -4.53 22.49 -12.94
CA THR A 2 -5.32 21.73 -11.96
C THR A 2 -4.62 20.39 -11.82
N GLU A 3 -4.09 20.08 -10.64
CA GLU A 3 -3.76 18.69 -10.28
C GLU A 3 -5.00 17.86 -10.58
N GLU A 4 -4.91 16.93 -11.54
CA GLU A 4 -5.93 15.89 -11.64
C GLU A 4 -5.91 15.15 -10.30
N MET A 5 -6.97 15.33 -9.51
CA MET A 5 -7.19 14.52 -8.31
C MET A 5 -7.17 13.06 -8.74
N LYS A 6 -6.13 12.33 -8.30
CA LYS A 6 -6.04 10.87 -8.43
C LYS A 6 -7.36 10.27 -7.97
N LYS A 7 -7.98 9.44 -8.79
CA LYS A 7 -9.19 8.71 -8.40
C LYS A 7 -8.76 7.43 -7.71
N PRO A 8 -9.18 7.19 -6.45
CA PRO A 8 -9.02 5.90 -5.81
C PRO A 8 -9.61 4.80 -6.69
N TRP A 9 -8.85 3.74 -6.93
CA TRP A 9 -9.34 2.57 -7.66
C TRP A 9 -10.08 1.61 -6.72
N VAL A 10 -9.67 1.55 -5.45
CA VAL A 10 -10.43 0.87 -4.39
C VAL A 10 -11.67 1.67 -4.07
N THR A 11 -12.82 1.03 -4.18
CA THR A 11 -14.14 1.66 -3.95
C THR A 11 -14.95 0.99 -2.84
N HIS A 12 -14.56 -0.23 -2.47
CA HIS A 12 -15.10 -1.04 -1.38
C HIS A 12 -14.06 -2.08 -0.98
N TRP A 13 -14.31 -2.82 0.10
CA TRP A 13 -13.44 -3.91 0.53
C TRP A 13 -13.77 -5.22 -0.17
N GLY A 14 -12.74 -6.07 -0.32
CA GLY A 14 -12.91 -7.46 -0.70
C GLY A 14 -13.71 -8.25 0.35
N ALA A 15 -14.25 -9.39 -0.06
CA ALA A 15 -15.00 -10.29 0.80
C ALA A 15 -14.09 -11.04 1.78
N ASP A 16 -12.87 -11.42 1.36
CA ASP A 16 -11.84 -11.88 2.28
C ASP A 16 -11.12 -10.67 2.93
N PRO A 17 -11.26 -10.47 4.25
CA PRO A 17 -10.63 -9.36 4.94
C PRO A 17 -9.09 -9.41 4.96
N TYR A 18 -8.47 -10.56 4.72
CA TYR A 18 -7.02 -10.76 4.85
C TYR A 18 -6.31 -11.03 3.52
N SER A 19 -7.02 -10.97 2.39
CA SER A 19 -6.44 -11.30 1.08
C SER A 19 -6.27 -10.09 0.17
N TRP A 20 -5.22 -10.13 -0.65
CA TRP A 20 -4.94 -9.14 -1.68
C TRP A 20 -5.55 -9.55 -3.02
N ASN A 21 -6.89 -9.55 -3.11
CA ASN A 21 -7.63 -10.09 -4.25
C ASN A 21 -7.68 -9.12 -5.44
N ILE A 22 -6.59 -8.84 -6.16
CA ILE A 22 -6.56 -7.81 -7.24
C ILE A 22 -6.49 -8.35 -8.69
N HIS A 23 -6.70 -9.66 -8.89
CA HIS A 23 -6.51 -10.34 -10.18
C HIS A 23 -7.82 -10.78 -10.83
N GLU A 24 -7.89 -10.65 -12.17
CA GLU A 24 -8.94 -11.29 -12.99
C GLU A 24 -8.80 -12.82 -12.84
N PRO A 25 -9.91 -13.59 -12.76
CA PRO A 25 -9.86 -15.01 -12.48
C PRO A 25 -9.19 -15.74 -13.65
N GLU A 26 -7.93 -16.10 -13.49
CA GLU A 26 -7.36 -17.22 -14.23
C GLU A 26 -7.75 -18.50 -13.51
N ASP A 27 -9.00 -18.97 -13.69
CA ASP A 27 -9.51 -20.29 -13.30
C ASP A 27 -9.19 -20.82 -11.86
N ASP A 28 -8.71 -19.97 -10.94
CA ASP A 28 -8.41 -20.33 -9.55
C ASP A 28 -9.57 -19.95 -8.62
N ASP A 29 -10.02 -20.94 -7.85
CA ASP A 29 -11.18 -20.92 -6.93
C ASP A 29 -11.02 -19.97 -5.72
N ASP A 30 -9.87 -19.29 -5.60
CA ASP A 30 -9.49 -18.47 -4.43
C ASP A 30 -9.81 -16.96 -4.60
N SER A 31 -10.17 -16.51 -5.81
CA SER A 31 -10.68 -15.14 -6.00
C SER A 31 -12.11 -15.04 -5.46
N ASP A 32 -12.30 -14.21 -4.44
CA ASP A 32 -13.65 -13.88 -3.94
C ASP A 32 -14.50 -13.07 -4.93
N GLY A 33 -13.96 -12.79 -6.12
CA GLY A 33 -14.61 -12.07 -7.22
C GLY A 33 -14.77 -10.57 -6.99
N SER A 34 -14.24 -10.02 -5.89
CA SER A 34 -14.36 -8.60 -5.56
C SER A 34 -13.37 -7.72 -6.33
N TYR A 35 -12.21 -8.27 -6.69
CA TYR A 35 -11.08 -7.51 -7.25
C TYR A 35 -10.62 -6.37 -6.34
N MET A 36 -10.86 -6.49 -5.03
CA MET A 36 -10.60 -5.46 -4.03
C MET A 36 -9.79 -6.04 -2.88
N PRO A 37 -8.92 -5.24 -2.26
CA PRO A 37 -8.14 -5.71 -1.13
C PRO A 37 -9.01 -5.93 0.10
N GLY A 38 -8.59 -6.88 0.92
CA GLY A 38 -9.18 -7.17 2.21
C GLY A 38 -9.06 -6.00 3.19
N ARG A 39 -10.14 -5.79 3.94
CA ARG A 39 -10.24 -4.70 4.92
C ARG A 39 -9.13 -4.72 5.97
N GLU A 40 -8.79 -5.89 6.51
CA GLU A 40 -7.83 -6.00 7.62
C GLU A 40 -6.38 -5.85 7.14
N LEU A 41 -6.06 -6.21 5.89
CA LEU A 41 -4.77 -5.88 5.28
C LEU A 41 -4.54 -4.36 5.22
N VAL A 42 -5.52 -3.63 4.69
CA VAL A 42 -5.43 -2.17 4.57
C VAL A 42 -5.38 -1.50 5.95
N ARG A 43 -6.19 -1.96 6.91
CA ARG A 43 -6.13 -1.52 8.30
C ARG A 43 -4.76 -1.76 8.93
N GLY A 44 -4.14 -2.90 8.66
CA GLY A 44 -2.82 -3.26 9.16
C GLY A 44 -1.72 -2.33 8.62
N ALA A 45 -1.75 -2.06 7.32
CA ALA A 45 -0.82 -1.13 6.68
C ALA A 45 -0.99 0.31 7.21
N VAL A 46 -2.23 0.79 7.37
CA VAL A 46 -2.52 2.11 7.95
C VAL A 46 -2.01 2.20 9.39
N ALA A 47 -2.23 1.17 10.21
CA ALA A 47 -1.73 1.13 11.58
C ALA A 47 -0.19 1.11 11.62
N ARG A 48 0.45 0.36 10.73
CA ARG A 48 1.92 0.33 10.60
C ARG A 48 2.49 1.69 10.19
N TRP A 49 1.86 2.37 9.23
CA TRP A 49 2.20 3.74 8.83
C TRP A 49 2.02 4.73 9.98
N ALA A 50 0.91 4.63 10.73
CA ALA A 50 0.60 5.50 11.85
C ALA A 50 1.66 5.41 12.97
N MET A 51 2.23 4.22 13.22
CA MET A 51 3.31 4.03 14.19
C MET A 51 4.59 4.79 13.84
N ALA A 52 4.83 5.04 12.55
CA ALA A 52 6.01 5.76 12.11
C ALA A 52 5.84 7.28 12.13
N GLN A 53 4.61 7.77 12.33
CA GLN A 53 4.33 9.20 12.36
C GLN A 53 4.86 9.86 13.65
N PRO A 54 5.32 11.12 13.60
CA PRO A 54 5.75 11.85 14.78
C PRO A 54 4.63 11.99 15.81
N ALA A 55 4.98 12.06 17.09
CA ALA A 55 4.02 12.31 18.15
C ALA A 55 3.23 13.61 17.88
N GLY A 56 1.90 13.51 17.85
CA GLY A 56 1.01 14.63 17.55
C GLY A 56 0.68 14.85 16.08
N ALA A 57 1.17 13.99 15.17
CA ALA A 57 0.70 13.96 13.79
C ALA A 57 -0.81 13.68 13.71
N SER A 58 -1.48 14.30 12.73
CA SER A 58 -2.89 14.01 12.45
C SER A 58 -3.01 12.63 11.81
N LEU A 59 -3.79 11.75 12.43
CA LEU A 59 -4.20 10.46 11.88
C LEU A 59 -5.66 10.51 11.40
N ALA A 60 -6.11 11.69 10.99
CA ALA A 60 -7.45 11.89 10.47
C ALA A 60 -7.64 11.22 9.10
N ALA A 61 -8.88 10.89 8.78
CA ALA A 61 -9.21 10.13 7.58
C ALA A 61 -8.84 10.85 6.28
N ASP A 62 -8.84 12.18 6.25
CA ASP A 62 -8.42 12.97 5.07
C ASP A 62 -6.93 12.83 4.78
N VAL A 63 -6.11 12.74 5.83
CA VAL A 63 -4.68 12.44 5.72
C VAL A 63 -4.48 11.02 5.20
N ILE A 64 -5.15 10.03 5.81
CA ILE A 64 -5.07 8.62 5.39
C ILE A 64 -5.56 8.44 3.95
N SER A 65 -6.68 9.06 3.59
CA SER A 65 -7.24 9.08 2.24
C SER A 65 -6.22 9.56 1.21
N THR A 66 -5.47 10.61 1.56
CA THR A 66 -4.42 11.15 0.69
C THR A 66 -3.21 10.22 0.61
N VAL A 67 -2.71 9.72 1.75
CA VAL A 67 -1.50 8.88 1.81
C VAL A 67 -1.72 7.53 1.14
N PHE A 68 -2.87 6.90 1.36
CA PHE A 68 -3.19 5.56 0.87
C PHE A 68 -4.02 5.57 -0.42
N ASN A 69 -4.34 6.73 -0.99
CA ASN A 69 -5.19 6.86 -2.17
C ASN A 69 -6.54 6.12 -2.00
N LEU A 70 -7.21 6.36 -0.87
CA LEU A 70 -8.49 5.72 -0.51
C LEU A 70 -9.63 6.75 -0.55
N PRO A 71 -10.88 6.35 -0.84
CA PRO A 71 -12.06 7.16 -0.54
C PRO A 71 -12.14 7.48 0.96
N ILE A 72 -12.65 8.67 1.31
CA ILE A 72 -12.67 9.13 2.71
C ILE A 72 -13.35 8.15 3.67
N HIS A 73 -14.45 7.52 3.26
CA HIS A 73 -15.19 6.57 4.10
C HIS A 73 -14.42 5.26 4.34
N LEU A 74 -13.59 4.82 3.39
CA LEU A 74 -12.70 3.68 3.58
C LEU A 74 -11.49 4.04 4.44
N ALA A 75 -10.98 5.27 4.31
CA ALA A 75 -9.95 5.79 5.19
C ALA A 75 -10.42 5.91 6.64
N GLU A 76 -11.66 6.37 6.88
CA GLU A 76 -12.29 6.37 8.20
C GLU A 76 -12.38 4.95 8.78
N ASP A 77 -12.80 3.99 7.95
CA ASP A 77 -12.94 2.59 8.36
C ASP A 77 -11.59 1.90 8.60
N ALA A 78 -10.51 2.37 7.97
CA ALA A 78 -9.16 1.82 8.15
C ALA A 78 -8.53 2.20 9.51
N ILE A 79 -9.09 3.17 10.23
CA ILE A 79 -8.55 3.65 11.50
C ILE A 79 -8.69 2.58 12.61
N GLY A 80 -7.65 2.44 13.42
CA GLY A 80 -7.64 1.56 14.59
C GLY A 80 -7.38 0.08 14.27
N GLY A 81 -6.72 -0.22 13.15
CA GLY A 81 -6.18 -1.55 12.85
C GLY A 81 -5.07 -1.99 13.81
N VAL A 82 -4.69 -3.26 13.73
CA VAL A 82 -3.47 -3.80 14.35
C VAL A 82 -2.36 -3.74 13.32
N ALA A 83 -1.22 -3.13 13.66
CA ALA A 83 -0.12 -2.96 12.72
C ALA A 83 0.38 -4.31 12.18
N SER A 84 0.46 -4.39 10.85
CA SER A 84 1.11 -5.49 10.14
C SER A 84 2.63 -5.36 10.18
N ASP A 85 3.33 -6.36 9.64
CA ASP A 85 4.75 -6.25 9.36
C ASP A 85 5.01 -5.20 8.26
N LEU A 86 6.27 -4.77 8.15
CA LEU A 86 6.65 -3.65 7.27
C LEU A 86 6.49 -4.02 5.79
N ASP A 87 6.88 -5.24 5.41
CA ASP A 87 6.74 -5.77 4.07
C ASP A 87 5.27 -5.82 3.60
N ASP A 88 4.36 -6.35 4.42
CA ASP A 88 2.91 -6.31 4.15
C ASP A 88 2.42 -4.87 3.94
N ALA A 89 2.85 -3.96 4.83
CA ALA A 89 2.45 -2.56 4.76
C ALA A 89 2.99 -1.85 3.50
N VAL A 90 4.20 -2.20 3.07
CA VAL A 90 4.80 -1.71 1.82
C VAL A 90 4.01 -2.26 0.63
N GLN A 91 3.72 -3.56 0.57
CA GLN A 91 2.94 -4.18 -0.51
C GLN A 91 1.59 -3.48 -0.68
N VAL A 92 0.86 -3.34 0.42
CA VAL A 92 -0.46 -2.70 0.41
C VAL A 92 -0.36 -1.24 -0.03
N TRP A 93 0.60 -0.49 0.53
CA TRP A 93 0.73 0.92 0.19
C TRP A 93 1.07 1.11 -1.28
N THR A 94 2.07 0.39 -1.82
CA THR A 94 2.47 0.51 -3.22
C THR A 94 1.37 0.02 -4.16
N GLY A 95 0.70 -1.09 -3.84
CA GLY A 95 -0.41 -1.61 -4.63
C GLY A 95 -1.60 -0.64 -4.73
N LEU A 96 -1.88 0.12 -3.67
CA LEU A 96 -2.91 1.17 -3.69
C LEU A 96 -2.53 2.38 -4.58
N GLN A 97 -1.23 2.66 -4.75
CA GLN A 97 -0.75 3.70 -5.65
C GLN A 97 -0.66 3.23 -7.11
N ASP A 98 -0.18 2.01 -7.35
CA ASP A 98 0.12 1.47 -8.68
C ASP A 98 -1.16 1.24 -9.50
N ARG A 99 -2.12 0.52 -8.91
CA ARG A 99 -3.48 0.40 -9.47
C ARG A 99 -4.27 1.72 -9.41
N GLY A 100 -3.70 2.74 -8.77
CA GLY A 100 -4.12 4.15 -8.79
C GLY A 100 -3.36 5.04 -9.79
N GLY A 101 -2.49 4.45 -10.62
CA GLY A 101 -1.83 5.08 -11.77
C GLY A 101 -0.35 5.47 -11.61
N ARG A 102 0.43 4.89 -10.68
CA ARG A 102 1.85 5.25 -10.50
C ARG A 102 2.76 4.10 -10.05
N ASP A 103 3.82 3.84 -10.82
CA ASP A 103 4.97 3.05 -10.35
C ASP A 103 5.56 3.70 -9.09
N CYS A 104 5.74 2.92 -8.04
CA CYS A 104 6.29 3.42 -6.77
C CYS A 104 7.78 3.20 -6.67
N THR A 105 8.49 4.22 -6.19
CA THR A 105 9.90 4.13 -5.86
C THR A 105 10.12 3.79 -4.39
N VAL A 106 11.28 3.19 -4.08
CA VAL A 106 11.75 2.99 -2.70
C VAL A 106 11.75 4.30 -1.92
N GLY A 107 12.17 5.40 -2.55
CA GLY A 107 12.20 6.73 -1.94
C GLY A 107 10.83 7.27 -1.57
N GLU A 108 9.81 7.04 -2.39
CA GLU A 108 8.43 7.45 -2.08
C GLU A 108 7.86 6.69 -0.89
N VAL A 109 8.07 5.38 -0.83
CA VAL A 109 7.65 4.56 0.32
C VAL A 109 8.40 4.99 1.58
N ALA A 110 9.72 5.16 1.48
CA ALA A 110 10.56 5.63 2.59
C ALA A 110 10.07 6.98 3.14
N ALA A 111 9.69 7.91 2.25
CA ALA A 111 9.10 9.18 2.64
C ALA A 111 7.72 9.02 3.30
N ALA A 112 6.85 8.16 2.77
CA ALA A 112 5.51 7.93 3.33
C ALA A 112 5.57 7.34 4.74
N PHE A 113 6.46 6.37 4.95
CA PHE A 113 6.67 5.68 6.23
C PHE A 113 7.71 6.35 7.13
N LEU A 114 8.33 7.46 6.73
CA LEU A 114 9.40 8.13 7.48
C LEU A 114 10.56 7.20 7.88
N LEU A 115 10.89 6.26 7.00
CA LEU A 115 11.97 5.30 7.16
C LEU A 115 13.13 5.61 6.21
N LYS A 116 14.26 4.92 6.41
CA LYS A 116 15.35 4.99 5.45
C LYS A 116 15.08 4.11 4.23
N PRO A 117 15.54 4.49 3.03
CA PRO A 117 15.42 3.66 1.83
C PRO A 117 15.92 2.22 2.02
N GLU A 118 16.98 2.01 2.80
CA GLU A 118 17.54 0.68 3.06
C GLU A 118 16.60 -0.23 3.86
N GLU A 119 15.75 0.33 4.73
CA GLU A 119 14.74 -0.43 5.47
C GLU A 119 13.63 -0.91 4.54
N ILE A 120 13.26 -0.08 3.55
CA ILE A 120 12.29 -0.45 2.52
C ILE A 120 12.87 -1.52 1.59
N VAL A 121 14.15 -1.40 1.20
CA VAL A 121 14.82 -2.43 0.41
C VAL A 121 14.79 -3.78 1.13
N ALA A 122 15.14 -3.81 2.42
CA ALA A 122 15.12 -5.04 3.21
C ALA A 122 13.72 -5.65 3.31
N ALA A 123 12.68 -4.80 3.46
CA ALA A 123 11.30 -5.26 3.48
C ALA A 123 10.87 -5.85 2.11
N VAL A 124 11.18 -5.16 1.01
CA VAL A 124 10.84 -5.64 -0.34
C VAL A 124 11.57 -6.94 -0.68
N GLU A 125 12.87 -7.04 -0.39
CA GLU A 125 13.67 -8.25 -0.68
C GLU A 125 13.32 -9.43 0.25
N GLY A 126 12.73 -9.16 1.41
CA GLY A 126 12.22 -10.18 2.32
C GLY A 126 10.85 -10.74 1.90
N HIS A 127 10.13 -10.04 1.02
CA HIS A 127 8.79 -10.38 0.60
C HIS A 127 8.79 -11.14 -0.73
N TYR A 128 8.19 -12.31 -0.74
CA TYR A 128 8.28 -13.27 -1.85
C TYR A 128 7.55 -12.83 -3.13
N TRP A 129 6.60 -11.90 -3.03
CA TRP A 129 5.85 -11.34 -4.16
C TRP A 129 6.31 -9.95 -4.63
N MET A 130 7.30 -9.33 -3.98
CA MET A 130 7.80 -8.00 -4.38
C MET A 130 9.23 -8.10 -4.89
N TYR A 131 9.60 -7.19 -5.79
CA TYR A 131 10.96 -7.12 -6.31
C TYR A 131 11.37 -5.68 -6.63
N LEU A 132 12.68 -5.45 -6.70
CA LEU A 132 13.24 -4.14 -7.02
C LEU A 132 13.84 -4.12 -8.42
N THR A 133 13.56 -3.06 -9.17
CA THR A 133 14.20 -2.78 -10.47
C THR A 133 14.83 -1.39 -10.49
N GLY A 134 15.79 -1.17 -11.39
CA GLY A 134 16.53 0.08 -11.52
C GLY A 134 17.99 0.00 -11.05
N ASP A 135 18.62 1.17 -10.91
CA ASP A 135 20.04 1.29 -10.55
C ASP A 135 20.26 1.15 -9.04
N ARG A 136 21.04 0.16 -8.63
CA ARG A 136 21.40 -0.08 -7.22
C ARG A 136 22.28 1.03 -6.62
N ALA A 137 22.92 1.86 -7.44
CA ALA A 137 23.64 3.04 -6.98
C ALA A 137 22.70 4.19 -6.56
N ASP A 138 21.45 4.19 -7.04
CA ASP A 138 20.38 5.11 -6.66
C ASP A 138 19.24 4.36 -5.97
N VAL A 139 19.49 3.94 -4.72
CA VAL A 139 18.55 3.14 -3.93
C VAL A 139 17.16 3.79 -3.84
N ALA A 140 17.10 5.11 -3.66
CA ALA A 140 15.82 5.82 -3.54
C ALA A 140 15.05 5.87 -4.86
N GLY A 141 15.76 5.87 -6.01
CA GLY A 141 15.16 5.86 -7.35
C GLY A 141 14.74 4.48 -7.86
N MET A 142 15.06 3.40 -7.13
CA MET A 142 14.64 2.05 -7.50
C MET A 142 13.12 1.91 -7.48
N LEU A 143 12.55 1.22 -8.47
CA LEU A 143 11.13 0.92 -8.56
C LEU A 143 10.80 -0.38 -7.83
N ILE A 144 9.64 -0.39 -7.18
CA ILE A 144 9.06 -1.57 -6.53
C ILE A 144 8.06 -2.18 -7.49
N GLY A 145 8.31 -3.43 -7.89
CA GLY A 145 7.41 -4.26 -8.67
C GLY A 145 6.78 -5.37 -7.83
N HIS A 146 5.73 -5.97 -8.37
CA HIS A 146 4.97 -7.05 -7.77
C HIS A 146 4.93 -8.22 -8.76
N GLU A 147 5.47 -9.39 -8.42
CA GLU A 147 5.27 -10.61 -9.22
C GLU A 147 3.91 -11.20 -8.86
N GLY A 148 3.25 -11.80 -9.87
CA GLY A 148 1.83 -12.12 -9.87
C GLY A 148 1.27 -12.63 -8.55
N GLU A 149 0.11 -12.11 -8.19
CA GLU A 149 -0.96 -12.96 -7.67
C GLU A 149 -1.97 -13.22 -8.81
#